data_AF-A0A8C0NLX7-F1
#
_entry.id   AF-A0A8C0NLX7-F1
#
_cell.length_a   1.000
_cell.length_b   1.000
_cell.length_c   1.000
_cell.angle_alpha   90.00
_cell.angle_beta   90.00
_cell.angle_gamma   90.00
#
_symmetry.space_group_name_H-M   'P 1'
#
loop_
_entity.id
_entity.type
_entity.pdbx_description
1 polymer ?
#
loop_
_entity_poly.entity_id
_entity_poly.type
_entity_poly.pdbx_seq_one_letter_code
_entity_poly.pdbx_strand_id
1 'polypeptide(L)'
;MANVGLQFQASAGDADPQSRPLLLLGQLHHLHRVPWSHVRGKLQPRVTEELWQAALSTLNPNPTDSCPLYLNYATVAALPSRVSRHNSPSAAHFVTRLVRTCLPPGTHRCILMVCERSDAFASACALARAFPLFTHRSGASRRSEKKTVTVEFFLVGQDNGPVEVSTLQCLTNATEGVRLAARIVDTPCNEMNTDTFLEEIKKVGKDLGITPTIIRDEELKTRGFGGIYGVGKAALHPPALAVLSHTPEGATQTIAWVGKGIVYDTGGLSIKGKTTMPGMKRDCGGAAAVLGAFRAAIKQGFKDNLHAVFCLAENSVGPNATRPDDIHLLYSGKTVEINNTDAEGRLVLADGVSYACKDLGADIILDMATLTGAQGIATGKYHAAVLTNSAEWEAACVKAGRRCGDLVHPLVYCPELHFSEFTSAVADMKNSVAVGSQGTRRAPAWGNPGDPGHSGAPQIHAQGGSPQSGDGSLAGLPAGASRVTGAKGAPSLGRLPHWLQWPPGEGRPLNPRARSLGSLSAVSWQRAPTPRTLLVATGGRPWLRAVAERAQGRPHESKRRQPRMHFGGAPPAPCPDCPGQKGHDVFSAPPGPGQQPKLLCWALHRLTHWL
;
A
#
# COMPACT_ATOMS: atom_id res chain seq x y z
N MET A 1 -12.13 -15.13 10.13
CA MET A 1 -11.31 -14.37 9.17
C MET A 1 -9.87 -14.82 9.19
N ALA A 2 -9.22 -14.94 10.36
CA ALA A 2 -7.92 -15.60 10.44
C ALA A 2 -7.98 -17.11 10.15
N ASN A 3 -6.87 -17.67 9.66
CA ASN A 3 -6.68 -19.09 9.30
C ASN A 3 -7.80 -19.69 8.42
N VAL A 4 -8.07 -19.03 7.29
CA VAL A 4 -9.08 -19.43 6.29
C VAL A 4 -8.38 -19.88 5.01
N GLY A 5 -8.73 -21.04 4.46
CA GLY A 5 -8.37 -21.42 3.09
C GLY A 5 -9.17 -20.61 2.08
N LEU A 6 -8.52 -20.06 1.06
CA LEU A 6 -9.15 -19.32 -0.03
C LEU A 6 -8.99 -20.15 -1.31
N GLN A 7 -10.09 -20.41 -2.01
CA GLN A 7 -10.12 -21.27 -3.20
C GLN A 7 -10.78 -20.54 -4.35
N PHE A 8 -10.04 -20.30 -5.43
CA PHE A 8 -10.59 -19.70 -6.67
C PHE A 8 -11.10 -20.82 -7.57
N GLN A 9 -12.37 -20.75 -7.96
CA GLN A 9 -13.03 -21.79 -8.76
C GLN A 9 -13.86 -21.15 -9.88
N ALA A 10 -13.96 -21.84 -11.03
CA ALA A 10 -14.76 -21.39 -12.16
C ALA A 10 -16.27 -21.32 -11.83
N SER A 11 -16.74 -22.22 -10.96
CA SER A 11 -17.97 -22.05 -10.20
C SER A 11 -17.84 -22.64 -8.81
N ALA A 12 -18.51 -22.06 -7.82
CA ALA A 12 -18.67 -22.68 -6.51
C ALA A 12 -19.73 -23.81 -6.53
N GLY A 13 -20.50 -23.96 -7.61
CA GLY A 13 -21.67 -24.84 -7.65
C GLY A 13 -22.82 -24.34 -6.76
N ASP A 14 -23.84 -25.16 -6.61
CA ASP A 14 -25.10 -24.78 -5.97
C ASP A 14 -25.19 -25.28 -4.52
N ALA A 15 -25.80 -24.48 -3.64
CA ALA A 15 -25.96 -24.75 -2.21
C ALA A 15 -26.95 -23.77 -1.56
N ASP A 16 -27.78 -24.25 -0.64
CA ASP A 16 -28.61 -23.40 0.23
C ASP A 16 -27.71 -22.46 1.07
N PRO A 17 -28.02 -21.14 1.14
CA PRO A 17 -27.31 -20.20 2.01
C PRO A 17 -27.12 -20.66 3.47
N GLN A 18 -28.04 -21.47 4.02
CA GLN A 18 -27.91 -22.05 5.36
C GLN A 18 -26.70 -22.99 5.50
N SER A 19 -26.43 -23.81 4.49
CA SER A 19 -25.32 -24.77 4.52
C SER A 19 -24.00 -24.14 4.04
N ARG A 20 -24.08 -23.22 3.07
CA ARG A 20 -22.92 -22.45 2.60
C ARG A 20 -23.26 -20.96 2.48
N PRO A 21 -23.03 -20.18 3.54
CA PRO A 21 -23.27 -18.75 3.53
C PRO A 21 -22.58 -18.00 2.38
N LEU A 22 -23.28 -17.03 1.81
CA LEU A 22 -22.96 -16.38 0.54
C LEU A 22 -22.84 -14.85 0.68
N LEU A 23 -21.82 -14.28 0.05
CA LEU A 23 -21.72 -12.84 -0.23
C LEU A 23 -21.62 -12.62 -1.74
N LEU A 24 -22.58 -11.90 -2.32
CA LEU A 24 -22.49 -11.38 -3.69
C LEU A 24 -21.93 -9.97 -3.63
N LEU A 25 -20.93 -9.66 -4.45
CA LEU A 25 -20.23 -8.37 -4.37
C LEU A 25 -19.80 -7.86 -5.74
N GLY A 26 -20.13 -6.62 -6.06
CA GLY A 26 -19.81 -5.99 -7.35
C GLY A 26 -20.25 -4.53 -7.41
N GLN A 27 -19.95 -3.84 -8.50
CA GLN A 27 -20.54 -2.52 -8.75
C GLN A 27 -22.03 -2.68 -9.09
N LEU A 28 -22.90 -1.76 -8.68
CA LEU A 28 -24.35 -1.94 -8.78
C LEU A 28 -24.85 -2.26 -10.21
N HIS A 29 -24.33 -1.56 -11.21
CA HIS A 29 -24.68 -1.80 -12.62
C HIS A 29 -24.14 -3.15 -13.16
N HIS A 30 -23.11 -3.72 -12.53
CA HIS A 30 -22.66 -5.09 -12.81
C HIS A 30 -23.54 -6.13 -12.13
N LEU A 31 -23.99 -5.87 -10.89
CA LEU A 31 -24.91 -6.76 -10.17
C LEU A 31 -26.25 -6.93 -10.91
N HIS A 32 -26.80 -5.86 -11.50
CA HIS A 32 -27.99 -5.93 -12.35
C HIS A 32 -27.81 -6.75 -13.64
N ARG A 33 -26.57 -7.04 -14.07
CA ARG A 33 -26.29 -7.87 -15.26
C ARG A 33 -26.19 -9.36 -14.93
N VAL A 34 -26.27 -9.75 -13.66
CA VAL A 34 -26.24 -11.16 -13.25
C VAL A 34 -27.64 -11.77 -13.45
N PRO A 35 -27.81 -12.76 -14.35
CA PRO A 35 -29.12 -13.36 -14.57
C PRO A 35 -29.52 -14.24 -13.38
N TRP A 36 -30.81 -14.26 -13.05
CA TRP A 36 -31.33 -15.09 -11.95
C TRP A 36 -30.96 -16.57 -12.11
N SER A 37 -30.92 -17.08 -13.34
CA SER A 37 -30.50 -18.45 -13.66
C SER A 37 -29.10 -18.84 -13.14
N HIS A 38 -28.17 -17.88 -12.99
CA HIS A 38 -26.82 -18.12 -12.47
C HIS A 38 -26.76 -18.15 -10.93
N VAL A 39 -27.61 -17.36 -10.26
CA VAL A 39 -27.60 -17.23 -8.78
C VAL A 39 -28.67 -18.08 -8.08
N ARG A 40 -29.74 -18.50 -8.77
CA ARG A 40 -30.88 -19.22 -8.18
C ARG A 40 -30.46 -20.47 -7.40
N GLY A 41 -29.54 -21.27 -7.89
CA GLY A 41 -29.08 -22.50 -7.20
C GLY A 41 -28.24 -22.24 -5.94
N LYS A 42 -27.81 -20.99 -5.72
CA LYS A 42 -27.08 -20.54 -4.52
C LYS A 42 -27.97 -19.76 -3.54
N LEU A 43 -29.26 -19.63 -3.85
CA LEU A 43 -30.20 -18.70 -3.20
C LEU A 43 -31.56 -19.33 -2.90
N GLN A 44 -32.08 -20.18 -3.79
CA GLN A 44 -33.28 -20.96 -3.59
C GLN A 44 -33.07 -22.08 -2.54
N PRO A 45 -34.13 -22.46 -1.79
CA PRO A 45 -35.47 -21.88 -1.78
C PRO A 45 -35.60 -20.63 -0.89
N ARG A 46 -34.51 -20.11 -0.32
CA ARG A 46 -34.53 -19.06 0.71
C ARG A 46 -34.82 -17.66 0.19
N VAL A 47 -34.42 -17.39 -1.05
CA VAL A 47 -34.57 -16.11 -1.74
C VAL A 47 -35.25 -16.37 -3.08
N THR A 48 -36.25 -15.56 -3.42
CA THR A 48 -36.96 -15.62 -4.70
C THR A 48 -36.39 -14.59 -5.69
N GLU A 49 -36.80 -14.67 -6.95
CA GLU A 49 -36.35 -13.72 -7.98
C GLU A 49 -36.84 -12.30 -7.69
N GLU A 50 -38.06 -12.15 -7.18
CA GLU A 50 -38.66 -10.87 -6.80
C GLU A 50 -37.87 -10.23 -5.65
N LEU A 51 -37.48 -11.02 -4.65
CA LEU A 51 -36.67 -10.53 -3.53
C LEU A 51 -35.25 -10.14 -3.98
N TRP A 52 -34.66 -10.89 -4.91
CA TRP A 52 -33.38 -10.54 -5.53
C TRP A 52 -33.45 -9.20 -6.28
N GLN A 53 -34.45 -9.01 -7.15
CA GLN A 53 -34.61 -7.75 -7.90
C GLN A 53 -34.96 -6.56 -6.98
N ALA A 54 -35.78 -6.79 -5.95
CA ALA A 54 -36.08 -5.78 -4.94
C ALA A 54 -34.81 -5.36 -4.18
N ALA A 55 -33.99 -6.33 -3.73
CA ALA A 55 -32.74 -6.05 -3.03
C ALA A 55 -31.72 -5.29 -3.89
N LEU A 56 -31.61 -5.60 -5.18
CA LEU A 56 -30.77 -4.81 -6.08
C LEU A 56 -31.29 -3.37 -6.23
N SER A 57 -32.60 -3.20 -6.35
CA SER A 57 -33.26 -1.90 -6.55
C SER A 57 -33.19 -0.97 -5.33
N THR A 58 -32.91 -1.49 -4.13
CA THR A 58 -32.75 -0.69 -2.91
C THR A 58 -31.32 -0.22 -2.65
N LEU A 59 -30.31 -0.82 -3.30
CA LEU A 59 -28.90 -0.48 -3.08
C LEU A 59 -28.56 0.91 -3.65
N ASN A 60 -27.97 1.76 -2.81
CA ASN A 60 -27.54 3.11 -3.20
C ASN A 60 -26.08 3.37 -2.77
N PRO A 61 -25.08 2.86 -3.52
CA PRO A 61 -23.67 2.90 -3.10
C PRO A 61 -23.08 4.32 -3.15
N ASN A 62 -23.03 4.98 -1.99
CA ASN A 62 -22.35 6.25 -1.81
C ASN A 62 -21.59 6.32 -0.46
N PRO A 63 -20.36 5.73 -0.34
CA PRO A 63 -19.60 5.06 -1.40
C PRO A 63 -19.94 3.57 -1.57
N THR A 64 -20.50 2.90 -0.57
CA THR A 64 -20.80 1.46 -0.59
C THR A 64 -22.09 1.19 0.14
N ASP A 65 -22.80 0.14 -0.26
CA ASP A 65 -24.04 -0.28 0.38
C ASP A 65 -24.14 -1.82 0.44
N SER A 66 -25.03 -2.36 1.28
CA SER A 66 -25.28 -3.82 1.31
C SER A 66 -26.67 -4.16 1.85
N CYS A 67 -27.34 -5.10 1.19
CA CYS A 67 -28.65 -5.62 1.55
C CYS A 67 -28.54 -7.10 1.95
N PRO A 68 -28.95 -7.48 3.19
CA PRO A 68 -29.14 -8.88 3.55
C PRO A 68 -30.25 -9.49 2.69
N LEU A 69 -29.98 -10.62 2.04
CA LEU A 69 -30.96 -11.36 1.23
C LEU A 69 -31.70 -12.41 2.07
N TYR A 70 -30.99 -13.06 2.98
CA TYR A 70 -31.56 -14.05 3.88
C TYR A 70 -30.80 -14.07 5.22
N LEU A 71 -31.46 -13.56 6.26
CA LEU A 71 -30.94 -13.47 7.63
C LEU A 71 -29.49 -12.94 7.66
N ASN A 72 -28.57 -13.68 8.28
CA ASN A 72 -27.13 -13.46 8.23
C ASN A 72 -26.39 -14.51 7.38
N TYR A 73 -27.09 -15.16 6.45
CA TYR A 73 -26.59 -16.27 5.62
C TYR A 73 -26.38 -15.90 4.15
N ALA A 74 -27.17 -14.98 3.59
CA ALA A 74 -26.94 -14.42 2.25
C ALA A 74 -26.97 -12.90 2.28
N THR A 75 -26.05 -12.23 1.58
CA THR A 75 -25.97 -10.77 1.49
C THR A 75 -25.47 -10.35 0.11
N VAL A 76 -26.02 -9.28 -0.45
CA VAL A 76 -25.50 -8.59 -1.63
C VAL A 76 -24.89 -7.25 -1.21
N ALA A 77 -23.74 -6.89 -1.78
CA ALA A 77 -23.01 -5.66 -1.44
C ALA A 77 -22.54 -4.91 -2.70
N ALA A 78 -22.87 -3.62 -2.75
CA ALA A 78 -22.53 -2.73 -3.85
C ALA A 78 -21.23 -1.95 -3.59
N LEU A 79 -20.31 -2.05 -4.53
CA LEU A 79 -19.11 -1.22 -4.65
C LEU A 79 -19.45 0.19 -5.18
N PRO A 80 -18.55 1.18 -4.99
CA PRO A 80 -18.77 2.54 -5.50
C PRO A 80 -18.89 2.56 -7.01
N SER A 81 -19.87 3.32 -7.53
CA SER A 81 -20.05 3.56 -8.96
C SER A 81 -19.12 4.63 -9.54
N ARG A 82 -18.40 5.36 -8.69
CA ARG A 82 -17.50 6.46 -9.08
C ARG A 82 -16.13 6.27 -8.43
N VAL A 83 -15.09 6.31 -9.26
CA VAL A 83 -13.68 6.22 -8.86
C VAL A 83 -12.89 7.37 -9.48
N SER A 84 -11.92 7.92 -8.76
CA SER A 84 -11.07 9.00 -9.27
C SER A 84 -9.95 8.45 -10.17
N ARG A 85 -9.36 9.31 -11.02
CA ARG A 85 -8.30 8.94 -11.99
C ARG A 85 -7.07 8.26 -11.38
N HIS A 86 -6.82 8.49 -10.09
CA HIS A 86 -5.68 7.94 -9.34
C HIS A 86 -6.05 6.68 -8.53
N ASN A 87 -7.30 6.23 -8.57
CA ASN A 87 -7.77 5.00 -7.94
C ASN A 87 -7.80 3.83 -8.96
N SER A 88 -7.94 2.62 -8.44
CA SER A 88 -8.18 1.40 -9.21
C SER A 88 -9.64 1.35 -9.68
N PRO A 89 -9.93 1.03 -10.96
CA PRO A 89 -11.30 0.86 -11.46
C PRO A 89 -12.13 -0.13 -10.64
N SER A 90 -11.55 -1.27 -10.29
CA SER A 90 -12.11 -2.31 -9.39
C SER A 90 -12.62 -1.84 -8.02
N ALA A 91 -12.25 -0.63 -7.58
CA ALA A 91 -12.49 -0.14 -6.23
C ALA A 91 -12.01 -1.11 -5.12
N ALA A 92 -10.95 -1.89 -5.39
CA ALA A 92 -10.39 -2.96 -4.56
C ALA A 92 -10.36 -2.69 -3.03
N HIS A 93 -10.02 -1.48 -2.58
CA HIS A 93 -10.00 -1.15 -1.15
C HIS A 93 -11.37 -1.35 -0.45
N PHE A 94 -12.48 -1.13 -1.16
CA PHE A 94 -13.83 -1.33 -0.64
C PHE A 94 -14.21 -2.82 -0.59
N VAL A 95 -13.70 -3.65 -1.50
CA VAL A 95 -13.87 -5.12 -1.48
C VAL A 95 -13.38 -5.69 -0.15
N THR A 96 -12.16 -5.35 0.29
CA THR A 96 -11.62 -5.82 1.59
C THR A 96 -12.48 -5.39 2.78
N ARG A 97 -13.04 -4.16 2.74
CA ARG A 97 -13.93 -3.64 3.80
C ARG A 97 -15.25 -4.41 3.83
N LEU A 98 -15.93 -4.52 2.69
CA LEU A 98 -17.21 -5.20 2.57
C LEU A 98 -17.10 -6.70 2.92
N VAL A 99 -16.04 -7.40 2.53
CA VAL A 99 -15.83 -8.80 2.95
C VAL A 99 -15.61 -8.92 4.47
N ARG A 100 -14.99 -7.92 5.12
CA ARG A 100 -14.82 -7.94 6.59
C ARG A 100 -16.10 -7.60 7.36
N THR A 101 -17.04 -6.87 6.76
CA THR A 101 -18.28 -6.41 7.41
C THR A 101 -19.51 -7.24 7.04
N CYS A 102 -19.63 -7.63 5.76
CA CYS A 102 -20.85 -8.18 5.16
C CYS A 102 -20.76 -9.67 4.85
N LEU A 103 -19.58 -10.32 4.89
CA LEU A 103 -19.48 -11.77 4.68
C LEU A 103 -20.04 -12.52 5.90
N PRO A 104 -21.07 -13.35 5.72
CA PRO A 104 -21.58 -14.22 6.78
C PRO A 104 -20.53 -15.05 7.54
N PRO A 105 -20.79 -15.38 8.83
CA PRO A 105 -20.04 -16.38 9.56
C PRO A 105 -20.35 -17.79 9.04
N GLY A 106 -19.36 -18.69 9.06
CA GLY A 106 -19.52 -20.09 8.64
C GLY A 106 -18.17 -20.81 8.56
N THR A 107 -18.20 -22.13 8.41
CA THR A 107 -17.00 -22.95 8.17
C THR A 107 -16.70 -23.07 6.68
N HIS A 108 -17.71 -23.34 5.85
CA HIS A 108 -17.65 -23.24 4.38
C HIS A 108 -18.47 -22.04 3.91
N ARG A 109 -17.91 -21.18 3.07
CA ARG A 109 -18.55 -19.93 2.62
C ARG A 109 -18.26 -19.67 1.14
N CYS A 110 -19.14 -18.94 0.48
CA CYS A 110 -19.00 -18.54 -0.91
C CYS A 110 -18.92 -17.01 -1.05
N ILE A 111 -18.06 -16.53 -1.93
CA ILE A 111 -18.07 -15.15 -2.44
C ILE A 111 -18.27 -15.22 -3.94
N LEU A 112 -19.33 -14.58 -4.43
CA LEU A 112 -19.54 -14.36 -5.86
C LEU A 112 -19.12 -12.92 -6.18
N MET A 113 -17.96 -12.78 -6.81
CA MET A 113 -17.40 -11.50 -7.23
C MET A 113 -17.87 -11.16 -8.64
N VAL A 114 -18.50 -10.01 -8.82
CA VAL A 114 -19.10 -9.54 -10.07
C VAL A 114 -18.35 -8.32 -10.58
N CYS A 115 -17.53 -8.49 -11.63
CA CYS A 115 -16.65 -7.44 -12.15
C CYS A 115 -16.28 -7.67 -13.62
N GLU A 116 -15.62 -6.70 -14.24
CA GLU A 116 -14.96 -6.91 -15.53
C GLU A 116 -13.73 -7.80 -15.38
N ARG A 117 -13.32 -8.44 -16.48
CA ARG A 117 -12.12 -9.30 -16.54
C ARG A 117 -10.85 -8.57 -16.09
N SER A 118 -10.71 -7.31 -16.51
CA SER A 118 -9.62 -6.39 -16.15
C SER A 118 -9.48 -6.13 -14.64
N ASP A 119 -10.56 -6.23 -13.88
CA ASP A 119 -10.62 -5.95 -12.44
C ASP A 119 -10.49 -7.21 -11.56
N ALA A 120 -10.58 -8.41 -12.15
CA ALA A 120 -10.60 -9.67 -11.41
C ALA A 120 -9.36 -9.87 -10.53
N PHE A 121 -8.18 -9.49 -11.02
CA PHE A 121 -6.91 -9.59 -10.29
C PHE A 121 -6.86 -8.67 -9.07
N ALA A 122 -7.21 -7.39 -9.23
CA ALA A 122 -7.27 -6.45 -8.11
C ALA A 122 -8.30 -6.88 -7.06
N SER A 123 -9.46 -7.37 -7.50
CA SER A 123 -10.48 -7.92 -6.62
C SER A 123 -10.00 -9.16 -5.87
N ALA A 124 -9.36 -10.14 -6.54
CA ALA A 124 -8.78 -11.32 -5.89
C ALA A 124 -7.76 -10.93 -4.80
N CYS A 125 -6.85 -10.01 -5.11
CA CYS A 125 -5.87 -9.47 -4.17
C CYS A 125 -6.54 -8.74 -2.98
N ALA A 126 -7.67 -8.08 -3.18
CA ALA A 126 -8.45 -7.47 -2.11
C ALA A 126 -9.21 -8.49 -1.24
N LEU A 127 -9.76 -9.54 -1.85
CA LEU A 127 -10.38 -10.68 -1.15
C LEU A 127 -9.34 -11.36 -0.25
N ALA A 128 -8.13 -11.59 -0.75
CA ALA A 128 -7.03 -12.19 0.01
C ALA A 128 -6.66 -11.39 1.27
N ARG A 129 -6.59 -10.06 1.16
CA ARG A 129 -6.35 -9.14 2.29
C ARG A 129 -7.47 -9.15 3.35
N ALA A 130 -8.66 -9.68 3.04
CA ALA A 130 -9.72 -9.86 4.02
C ALA A 130 -9.49 -11.05 4.98
N PHE A 131 -8.60 -12.00 4.61
CA PHE A 131 -8.36 -13.26 5.35
C PHE A 131 -6.89 -13.37 5.82
N PRO A 132 -6.49 -12.66 6.89
CA PRO A 132 -5.14 -12.75 7.44
C PRO A 132 -4.79 -14.19 7.86
N LEU A 133 -3.50 -14.52 7.88
CA LEU A 133 -3.04 -15.83 8.37
C LEU A 133 -2.69 -15.78 9.87
N PHE A 134 -2.01 -14.71 10.31
CA PHE A 134 -1.52 -14.60 11.69
C PHE A 134 -2.63 -14.31 12.72
N THR A 135 -2.59 -15.00 13.87
CA THR A 135 -3.42 -14.72 15.05
C THR A 135 -2.93 -15.49 16.29
N HIS A 136 -2.75 -14.80 17.43
CA HIS A 136 -2.58 -15.41 18.76
C HIS A 136 -3.80 -15.29 19.69
N ARG A 137 -4.99 -15.01 19.14
CA ARG A 137 -6.22 -15.05 19.94
C ARG A 137 -6.49 -16.49 20.41
N SER A 138 -6.57 -16.71 21.72
CA SER A 138 -6.83 -18.04 22.33
C SER A 138 -8.11 -18.74 21.83
N GLY A 139 -9.14 -17.97 21.45
CA GLY A 139 -10.35 -18.50 20.80
C GLY A 139 -10.17 -18.96 19.34
N ALA A 140 -8.98 -18.78 18.75
CA ALA A 140 -8.62 -19.28 17.43
C ALA A 140 -7.90 -20.65 17.51
N SER A 141 -7.02 -20.87 18.49
CA SER A 141 -6.34 -22.16 18.66
C SER A 141 -7.27 -23.29 19.13
N ARG A 142 -8.36 -22.95 19.85
CA ARG A 142 -9.40 -23.91 20.29
C ARG A 142 -10.34 -24.43 19.19
N ARG A 143 -10.09 -24.12 17.91
CA ARG A 143 -10.97 -24.49 16.78
C ARG A 143 -10.22 -25.36 15.78
N SER A 144 -10.52 -26.66 15.78
CA SER A 144 -9.94 -27.66 14.86
C SER A 144 -10.49 -27.58 13.43
N GLU A 145 -11.71 -27.07 13.23
CA GLU A 145 -12.34 -26.98 11.91
C GLU A 145 -11.60 -26.03 10.94
N LYS A 146 -11.13 -26.61 9.83
CA LYS A 146 -10.53 -25.88 8.71
C LYS A 146 -11.59 -25.07 7.97
N LYS A 147 -11.51 -23.74 8.07
CA LYS A 147 -12.47 -22.83 7.43
C LYS A 147 -12.07 -22.54 5.99
N THR A 148 -13.03 -22.56 5.08
CA THR A 148 -12.79 -22.37 3.64
C THR A 148 -13.72 -21.31 3.08
N VAL A 149 -13.20 -20.50 2.14
CA VAL A 149 -13.96 -19.56 1.32
C VAL A 149 -13.69 -19.90 -0.13
N THR A 150 -14.74 -20.32 -0.83
CA THR A 150 -14.75 -20.44 -2.29
C THR A 150 -15.03 -19.07 -2.88
N VAL A 151 -14.24 -18.66 -3.86
CA VAL A 151 -14.42 -17.45 -4.65
C VAL A 151 -14.76 -17.85 -6.07
N GLU A 152 -15.93 -17.43 -6.52
CA GLU A 152 -16.42 -17.52 -7.90
C GLU A 152 -16.42 -16.12 -8.51
N PHE A 153 -16.06 -16.01 -9.79
CA PHE A 153 -16.06 -14.76 -10.53
C PHE A 153 -17.11 -14.82 -11.64
N PHE A 154 -18.08 -13.92 -11.59
CA PHE A 154 -19.00 -13.67 -12.70
C PHE A 154 -18.48 -12.48 -13.49
N LEU A 155 -17.93 -12.75 -14.69
CA LEU A 155 -17.37 -11.71 -15.54
C LEU A 155 -18.45 -11.01 -16.36
N VAL A 156 -18.37 -9.69 -16.40
CA VAL A 156 -19.23 -8.83 -17.22
C VAL A 156 -18.36 -7.93 -18.13
N GLY A 157 -18.99 -7.26 -19.09
CA GLY A 157 -18.30 -6.45 -20.09
C GLY A 157 -18.34 -7.10 -21.47
N GLN A 158 -17.28 -6.91 -22.26
CA GLN A 158 -17.08 -7.56 -23.56
C GLN A 158 -16.55 -9.00 -23.39
N ASP A 159 -15.63 -9.22 -22.44
CA ASP A 159 -15.00 -10.53 -22.19
C ASP A 159 -15.69 -11.32 -21.06
N ASN A 160 -17.00 -11.52 -21.19
CA ASN A 160 -17.86 -12.18 -20.20
C ASN A 160 -17.79 -13.73 -20.19
N GLY A 161 -16.88 -14.32 -20.97
CA GLY A 161 -16.64 -15.77 -20.94
C GLY A 161 -16.12 -16.26 -19.59
N PRO A 162 -16.14 -17.58 -19.33
CA PRO A 162 -15.69 -18.15 -18.07
C PRO A 162 -14.22 -17.80 -17.76
N VAL A 163 -13.87 -17.81 -16.47
CA VAL A 163 -12.48 -17.60 -16.04
C VAL A 163 -11.65 -18.82 -16.36
N GLU A 164 -10.55 -18.61 -17.09
CA GLU A 164 -9.65 -19.69 -17.49
C GLU A 164 -8.92 -20.31 -16.30
N VAL A 165 -8.55 -21.59 -16.43
CA VAL A 165 -7.78 -22.32 -15.40
C VAL A 165 -6.42 -21.65 -15.16
N SER A 166 -5.76 -21.16 -16.21
CA SER A 166 -4.55 -20.33 -16.19
C SER A 166 -4.72 -19.08 -15.31
N THR A 167 -5.83 -18.35 -15.48
CA THR A 167 -6.19 -17.20 -14.66
C THR A 167 -6.44 -17.61 -13.21
N LEU A 168 -7.23 -18.66 -12.94
CA LEU A 168 -7.49 -19.11 -11.56
C LEU A 168 -6.21 -19.53 -10.81
N GLN A 169 -5.26 -20.16 -11.50
CA GLN A 169 -3.92 -20.45 -10.99
C GLN A 169 -3.14 -19.16 -10.70
N CYS A 170 -3.17 -18.18 -11.62
CA CYS A 170 -2.56 -16.86 -11.41
C CYS A 170 -3.12 -16.15 -10.18
N LEU A 171 -4.44 -16.13 -10.01
CA LEU A 171 -5.10 -15.52 -8.84
C LEU A 171 -4.69 -16.25 -7.55
N THR A 172 -4.61 -17.58 -7.58
CA THR A 172 -4.16 -18.39 -6.43
C THR A 172 -2.70 -18.05 -6.06
N ASN A 173 -1.78 -18.10 -7.02
CA ASN A 173 -0.35 -17.82 -6.79
C ASN A 173 -0.10 -16.40 -6.27
N ALA A 174 -0.76 -15.39 -6.86
CA ALA A 174 -0.66 -14.00 -6.43
C ALA A 174 -1.23 -13.77 -5.03
N THR A 175 -2.40 -14.34 -4.73
CA THR A 175 -3.07 -14.13 -3.43
C THR A 175 -2.41 -14.91 -2.29
N GLU A 176 -1.78 -16.05 -2.57
CA GLU A 176 -0.86 -16.69 -1.62
C GLU A 176 0.32 -15.78 -1.30
N GLY A 177 0.94 -15.13 -2.31
CA GLY A 177 2.00 -14.14 -2.11
C GLY A 177 1.57 -12.95 -1.25
N VAL A 178 0.39 -12.38 -1.52
CA VAL A 178 -0.22 -11.30 -0.72
C VAL A 178 -0.42 -11.72 0.75
N ARG A 179 -0.88 -12.95 0.99
CA ARG A 179 -1.14 -13.47 2.34
C ARG A 179 0.12 -13.89 3.07
N LEU A 180 1.14 -14.35 2.34
CA LEU A 180 2.49 -14.59 2.85
C LEU A 180 3.11 -13.29 3.37
N ALA A 181 3.12 -12.24 2.54
CA ALA A 181 3.64 -10.93 2.92
C ALA A 181 2.90 -10.37 4.16
N ALA A 182 1.56 -10.43 4.15
CA ALA A 182 0.74 -10.00 5.28
C ALA A 182 0.99 -10.81 6.56
N ARG A 183 1.23 -12.14 6.45
CA ARG A 183 1.58 -12.98 7.61
C ARG A 183 2.87 -12.51 8.25
N ILE A 184 3.94 -12.35 7.46
CA ILE A 184 5.26 -11.95 7.94
C ILE A 184 5.18 -10.60 8.66
N VAL A 185 4.47 -9.62 8.06
CA VAL A 185 4.26 -8.27 8.61
C VAL A 185 3.37 -8.23 9.87
N ASP A 186 2.46 -9.20 10.03
CA ASP A 186 1.60 -9.30 11.21
C ASP A 186 2.18 -10.20 12.34
N THR A 187 3.16 -11.06 12.07
CA THR A 187 3.89 -11.79 13.13
C THR A 187 4.73 -10.80 13.97
N PRO A 188 4.76 -10.89 15.31
CA PRO A 188 5.57 -10.01 16.16
C PRO A 188 7.06 -10.38 16.08
N CYS A 189 7.95 -9.43 16.36
CA CYS A 189 9.40 -9.60 16.21
C CYS A 189 10.02 -10.69 17.10
N ASN A 190 9.40 -11.02 18.25
CA ASN A 190 9.81 -12.16 19.08
C ASN A 190 9.58 -13.54 18.42
N GLU A 191 8.83 -13.58 17.31
CA GLU A 191 8.61 -14.76 16.47
C GLU A 191 9.12 -14.55 15.03
N MET A 192 9.19 -13.30 14.55
CA MET A 192 9.70 -12.93 13.23
C MET A 192 10.95 -12.05 13.40
N ASN A 193 12.04 -12.68 13.81
CA ASN A 193 13.39 -12.13 13.83
C ASN A 193 14.11 -12.41 12.49
N THR A 194 15.36 -11.95 12.32
CA THR A 194 16.12 -12.13 11.07
C THR A 194 16.29 -13.62 10.72
N ASP A 195 16.56 -14.47 11.71
CA ASP A 195 16.70 -15.92 11.52
C ASP A 195 15.41 -16.57 11.02
N THR A 196 14.27 -16.24 11.62
CA THR A 196 12.97 -16.80 11.19
C THR A 196 12.55 -16.26 9.83
N PHE A 197 12.93 -15.02 9.50
CA PHE A 197 12.74 -14.48 8.15
C PHE A 197 13.60 -15.23 7.12
N LEU A 198 14.86 -15.57 7.43
CA LEU A 198 15.70 -16.44 6.59
C LEU A 198 15.05 -17.81 6.38
N GLU A 199 14.41 -18.39 7.39
CA GLU A 199 13.64 -19.63 7.24
C GLU A 199 12.40 -19.46 6.33
N GLU A 200 11.72 -18.31 6.33
CA GLU A 200 10.66 -18.03 5.35
C GLU A 200 11.21 -17.91 3.92
N ILE A 201 12.38 -17.28 3.74
CA ILE A 201 13.07 -17.22 2.43
C ILE A 201 13.46 -18.63 1.96
N LYS A 202 14.02 -19.47 2.84
CA LYS A 202 14.35 -20.88 2.54
C LYS A 202 13.11 -21.72 2.19
N LYS A 203 11.99 -21.53 2.88
CA LYS A 203 10.71 -22.20 2.57
C LYS A 203 10.22 -21.85 1.16
N VAL A 204 10.27 -20.56 0.80
CA VAL A 204 9.89 -20.11 -0.55
C VAL A 204 10.89 -20.62 -1.60
N GLY A 205 12.20 -20.56 -1.31
CA GLY A 205 13.22 -21.15 -2.18
C GLY A 205 12.95 -22.62 -2.47
N LYS A 206 12.67 -23.43 -1.43
CA LYS A 206 12.30 -24.84 -1.57
C LYS A 206 11.03 -25.08 -2.40
N ASP A 207 10.00 -24.24 -2.25
CA ASP A 207 8.75 -24.28 -3.05
C ASP A 207 8.97 -23.88 -4.53
N LEU A 208 10.12 -23.29 -4.86
CA LEU A 208 10.51 -22.87 -6.21
C LEU A 208 11.69 -23.68 -6.79
N GLY A 209 12.32 -24.57 -6.02
CA GLY A 209 13.56 -25.25 -6.41
C GLY A 209 14.82 -24.37 -6.37
N ILE A 210 14.80 -23.23 -5.67
CA ILE A 210 15.88 -22.24 -5.61
C ILE A 210 16.55 -22.29 -4.23
N THR A 211 17.87 -22.53 -4.19
CA THR A 211 18.68 -22.41 -2.97
C THR A 211 19.07 -20.94 -2.75
N PRO A 212 18.75 -20.31 -1.61
CA PRO A 212 19.14 -18.92 -1.37
C PRO A 212 20.64 -18.79 -1.06
N THR A 213 21.29 -17.79 -1.64
CA THR A 213 22.58 -17.28 -1.15
C THR A 213 22.34 -16.46 0.11
N ILE A 214 23.15 -16.64 1.16
CA ILE A 214 23.02 -15.92 2.42
C ILE A 214 24.41 -15.44 2.85
N ILE A 215 24.54 -14.15 3.13
CA ILE A 215 25.71 -13.47 3.69
C ILE A 215 25.28 -12.96 5.07
N ARG A 216 25.90 -13.43 6.17
CA ARG A 216 25.39 -13.18 7.53
C ARG A 216 26.48 -12.72 8.49
N ASP A 217 26.09 -11.82 9.41
CA ASP A 217 26.90 -11.39 10.54
C ASP A 217 28.31 -10.89 10.15
N GLU A 218 29.40 -11.41 10.75
CA GLU A 218 30.78 -11.00 10.44
C GLU A 218 31.19 -11.23 8.97
N GLU A 219 30.48 -12.07 8.18
CA GLU A 219 30.72 -12.16 6.73
C GLU A 219 30.32 -10.87 6.01
N LEU A 220 29.21 -10.23 6.43
CA LEU A 220 28.79 -8.93 5.88
C LEU A 220 29.88 -7.88 6.10
N LYS A 221 30.39 -7.78 7.32
CA LYS A 221 31.49 -6.88 7.70
C LYS A 221 32.75 -7.14 6.89
N THR A 222 33.18 -8.41 6.82
CA THR A 222 34.39 -8.82 6.09
C THR A 222 34.29 -8.54 4.59
N ARG A 223 33.09 -8.65 4.01
CA ARG A 223 32.81 -8.35 2.60
C ARG A 223 32.43 -6.89 2.32
N GLY A 224 32.50 -6.00 3.32
CA GLY A 224 32.28 -4.56 3.15
C GLY A 224 30.83 -4.08 3.15
N PHE A 225 29.86 -4.90 3.58
CA PHE A 225 28.45 -4.53 3.76
C PHE A 225 28.25 -3.73 5.08
N GLY A 226 28.97 -2.62 5.22
CA GLY A 226 28.99 -1.83 6.45
C GLY A 226 27.68 -1.11 6.78
N GLY A 227 26.74 -0.98 5.84
CA GLY A 227 25.39 -0.49 6.08
C GLY A 227 24.52 -1.54 6.76
N ILE A 228 24.38 -2.72 6.15
CA ILE A 228 23.57 -3.83 6.71
C ILE A 228 24.15 -4.32 8.05
N TYR A 229 25.46 -4.58 8.10
CA TYR A 229 26.13 -4.96 9.34
C TYR A 229 26.02 -3.85 10.40
N GLY A 230 26.24 -2.60 9.98
CA GLY A 230 26.18 -1.43 10.85
C GLY A 230 24.85 -1.24 11.56
N VAL A 231 23.74 -1.45 10.85
CA VAL A 231 22.39 -1.36 11.43
C VAL A 231 22.11 -2.53 12.37
N GLY A 232 22.51 -3.75 12.00
CA GLY A 232 22.12 -4.97 12.74
C GLY A 232 23.06 -5.43 13.88
N LYS A 233 24.30 -4.94 13.97
CA LYS A 233 25.34 -5.40 14.93
C LYS A 233 25.00 -5.32 16.43
N ALA A 234 23.88 -4.69 16.80
CA ALA A 234 23.39 -4.59 18.18
C ALA A 234 22.24 -5.54 18.52
N ALA A 235 21.70 -6.24 17.52
CA ALA A 235 20.60 -7.18 17.68
C ALA A 235 21.08 -8.52 18.25
N LEU A 236 20.18 -9.25 18.92
CA LEU A 236 20.43 -10.62 19.35
C LEU A 236 20.51 -11.59 18.16
N HIS A 237 19.66 -11.38 17.16
CA HIS A 237 19.65 -12.14 15.91
C HIS A 237 20.39 -11.33 14.84
N PRO A 238 21.52 -11.82 14.31
CA PRO A 238 22.42 -10.99 13.52
C PRO A 238 21.83 -10.61 12.15
N PRO A 239 22.36 -9.56 11.52
CA PRO A 239 21.95 -9.13 10.19
C PRO A 239 22.33 -10.13 9.10
N ALA A 240 21.58 -10.11 8.00
CA ALA A 240 21.86 -10.93 6.82
C ALA A 240 21.43 -10.24 5.51
N LEU A 241 22.24 -10.38 4.46
CA LEU A 241 21.78 -10.24 3.08
C LEU A 241 21.42 -11.64 2.57
N ALA A 242 20.20 -11.82 2.06
CA ALA A 242 19.79 -13.07 1.42
C ALA A 242 19.32 -12.82 -0.02
N VAL A 243 19.56 -13.78 -0.92
CA VAL A 243 19.27 -13.65 -2.35
C VAL A 243 18.61 -14.92 -2.87
N LEU A 244 17.46 -14.79 -3.52
CA LEU A 244 16.87 -15.83 -4.38
C LEU A 244 17.09 -15.42 -5.84
N SER A 245 17.56 -16.35 -6.68
CA SER A 245 17.89 -16.09 -8.08
C SER A 245 17.14 -17.06 -9.00
N HIS A 246 16.40 -16.52 -9.96
CA HIS A 246 15.79 -17.25 -11.07
C HIS A 246 16.49 -16.83 -12.36
N THR A 247 17.16 -17.76 -13.03
CA THR A 247 18.00 -17.50 -14.21
C THR A 247 17.65 -18.50 -15.33
N PRO A 248 16.55 -18.27 -16.07
CA PRO A 248 16.10 -19.20 -17.10
C PRO A 248 16.94 -19.07 -18.37
N GLU A 249 17.08 -20.17 -19.11
CA GLU A 249 17.70 -20.14 -20.44
C GLU A 249 16.97 -19.18 -21.38
N GLY A 250 17.73 -18.40 -22.16
CA GLY A 250 17.18 -17.41 -23.08
C GLY A 250 16.71 -16.09 -22.44
N ALA A 251 16.97 -15.87 -21.15
CA ALA A 251 16.78 -14.57 -20.51
C ALA A 251 17.53 -13.45 -21.26
N THR A 252 16.87 -12.32 -21.47
CA THR A 252 17.41 -11.17 -22.24
C THR A 252 17.70 -9.95 -21.37
N GLN A 253 17.12 -9.89 -20.17
CA GLN A 253 17.31 -8.83 -19.19
C GLN A 253 17.58 -9.41 -17.80
N THR A 254 18.23 -8.63 -16.94
CA THR A 254 18.45 -8.97 -15.54
C THR A 254 17.80 -7.94 -14.63
N ILE A 255 16.90 -8.42 -13.76
CA ILE A 255 16.05 -7.59 -12.91
C ILE A 255 16.31 -7.97 -11.45
N ALA A 256 16.49 -6.97 -10.60
CA ALA A 256 16.61 -7.16 -9.16
C ALA A 256 15.49 -6.45 -8.40
N TRP A 257 14.86 -7.17 -7.46
CA TRP A 257 13.92 -6.64 -6.49
C TRP A 257 14.57 -6.63 -5.11
N VAL A 258 14.81 -5.44 -4.54
CA VAL A 258 15.53 -5.25 -3.28
C VAL A 258 14.54 -4.84 -2.17
N GLY A 259 14.46 -5.61 -1.09
CA GLY A 259 13.49 -5.39 -0.03
C GLY A 259 14.11 -4.94 1.30
N LYS A 260 13.61 -3.83 1.87
CA LYS A 260 13.91 -3.45 3.27
C LYS A 260 13.33 -4.51 4.21
N GLY A 261 14.20 -5.18 4.98
CA GLY A 261 13.88 -6.28 5.88
C GLY A 261 14.16 -5.98 7.35
N ILE A 262 13.84 -4.77 7.83
CA ILE A 262 14.04 -4.42 9.24
C ILE A 262 12.97 -5.10 10.09
N VAL A 263 13.30 -6.20 10.76
CA VAL A 263 12.33 -7.07 11.45
C VAL A 263 11.70 -6.40 12.68
N TYR A 264 12.45 -5.51 13.31
CA TYR A 264 11.94 -4.52 14.24
C TYR A 264 12.81 -3.28 14.21
N ASP A 265 12.18 -2.11 14.39
CA ASP A 265 12.85 -0.82 14.38
C ASP A 265 12.57 -0.07 15.69
N THR A 266 13.58 -0.01 16.56
CA THR A 266 13.55 0.81 17.77
C THR A 266 13.90 2.27 17.50
N GLY A 267 14.48 2.56 16.33
CA GLY A 267 15.20 3.79 15.98
C GLY A 267 16.66 3.81 16.38
N GLY A 268 17.18 2.75 17.01
CA GLY A 268 18.54 2.72 17.56
C GLY A 268 18.70 3.78 18.65
N LEU A 269 19.87 4.41 18.75
CA LEU A 269 20.13 5.46 19.75
C LEU A 269 19.32 6.75 19.51
N SER A 270 18.89 7.01 18.28
CA SER A 270 17.84 7.97 17.90
C SER A 270 16.43 7.41 18.22
N ILE A 271 16.25 6.94 19.45
CA ILE A 271 15.14 6.05 19.85
C ILE A 271 13.74 6.63 19.57
N LYS A 272 12.86 5.81 18.98
CA LYS A 272 11.47 6.16 18.73
C LYS A 272 10.71 6.37 20.04
N GLY A 273 9.91 7.44 20.10
CA GLY A 273 8.98 7.69 21.19
C GLY A 273 7.91 6.61 21.38
N LYS A 274 7.35 6.55 22.59
CA LYS A 274 6.34 5.56 23.06
C LYS A 274 5.14 5.35 22.11
N THR A 275 4.78 6.33 21.29
CA THR A 275 3.63 6.30 20.36
C THR A 275 4.00 6.07 18.89
N THR A 276 5.29 6.16 18.53
CA THR A 276 5.80 5.95 17.17
C THR A 276 6.40 4.55 17.00
N MET A 277 7.03 3.99 18.02
CA MET A 277 7.56 2.62 18.02
C MET A 277 6.50 1.50 17.88
N PRO A 278 5.29 1.58 18.49
CA PRO A 278 4.28 0.54 18.33
C PRO A 278 3.80 0.39 16.88
N GLY A 279 4.12 -0.76 16.29
CA GLY A 279 3.85 -1.08 14.88
C GLY A 279 5.10 -1.32 14.04
N MET A 280 6.31 -1.07 14.57
CA MET A 280 7.57 -1.23 13.83
C MET A 280 7.97 -2.68 13.52
N LYS A 281 7.24 -3.70 14.02
CA LYS A 281 7.30 -5.08 13.50
C LYS A 281 7.00 -5.20 11.99
N ARG A 282 6.39 -4.15 11.42
CA ARG A 282 5.99 -4.08 10.01
C ARG A 282 7.10 -3.56 9.11
N ASP A 283 8.25 -3.20 9.67
CA ASP A 283 9.28 -2.48 8.95
C ASP A 283 10.15 -3.37 8.02
N CYS A 284 9.83 -4.67 8.02
CA CYS A 284 10.25 -5.67 7.06
C CYS A 284 9.27 -5.81 5.87
N GLY A 285 8.26 -4.94 5.79
CA GLY A 285 7.18 -5.02 4.79
C GLY A 285 7.65 -4.94 3.35
N GLY A 286 8.78 -4.28 3.09
CA GLY A 286 9.44 -4.27 1.78
C GLY A 286 9.93 -5.66 1.37
N ALA A 287 10.78 -6.28 2.20
CA ALA A 287 11.26 -7.64 2.01
C ALA A 287 10.12 -8.67 1.94
N ALA A 288 9.09 -8.52 2.78
CA ALA A 288 7.94 -9.42 2.79
C ALA A 288 7.11 -9.34 1.49
N ALA A 289 6.94 -8.13 0.95
CA ALA A 289 6.27 -7.91 -0.33
C ALA A 289 7.10 -8.46 -1.51
N VAL A 290 8.42 -8.19 -1.54
CA VAL A 290 9.35 -8.76 -2.53
C VAL A 290 9.30 -10.29 -2.51
N LEU A 291 9.31 -10.93 -1.34
CA LEU A 291 9.27 -12.39 -1.21
C LEU A 291 7.96 -12.98 -1.77
N GLY A 292 6.82 -12.37 -1.42
CA GLY A 292 5.51 -12.78 -1.92
C GLY A 292 5.35 -12.57 -3.43
N ALA A 293 5.85 -11.44 -3.96
CA ALA A 293 5.83 -11.12 -5.38
C ALA A 293 6.75 -12.04 -6.18
N PHE A 294 7.97 -12.31 -5.70
CA PHE A 294 8.95 -13.19 -6.35
C PHE A 294 8.36 -14.59 -6.52
N ARG A 295 7.80 -15.16 -5.44
CA ARG A 295 7.12 -16.45 -5.50
C ARG A 295 6.01 -16.49 -6.55
N ALA A 296 5.16 -15.45 -6.60
CA ALA A 296 4.09 -15.37 -7.58
C ALA A 296 4.64 -15.28 -9.02
N ALA A 297 5.67 -14.46 -9.26
CA ALA A 297 6.28 -14.29 -10.57
C ALA A 297 6.91 -15.61 -11.09
N ILE A 298 7.70 -16.30 -10.26
CA ILE A 298 8.36 -17.55 -10.68
C ILE A 298 7.33 -18.66 -10.94
N LYS A 299 6.29 -18.79 -10.11
CA LYS A 299 5.21 -19.77 -10.36
C LYS A 299 4.37 -19.47 -11.61
N GLN A 300 4.39 -18.23 -12.12
CA GLN A 300 3.79 -17.87 -13.41
C GLN A 300 4.77 -17.99 -14.60
N GLY A 301 5.94 -18.61 -14.41
CA GLY A 301 6.87 -18.93 -15.49
C GLY A 301 7.60 -17.71 -16.07
N PHE A 302 8.08 -16.82 -15.18
CA PHE A 302 8.87 -15.64 -15.53
C PHE A 302 10.04 -15.97 -16.48
N LYS A 303 10.30 -15.09 -17.46
CA LYS A 303 11.13 -15.41 -18.65
C LYS A 303 12.51 -14.76 -18.71
N ASP A 304 12.76 -13.74 -17.92
CA ASP A 304 14.05 -13.07 -17.80
C ASP A 304 14.72 -13.41 -16.46
N ASN A 305 15.96 -12.96 -16.25
CA ASN A 305 16.62 -13.17 -14.96
C ASN A 305 15.93 -12.30 -13.90
N LEU A 306 15.55 -12.91 -12.78
CA LEU A 306 14.94 -12.21 -11.65
C LEU A 306 15.65 -12.59 -10.36
N HIS A 307 16.12 -11.59 -9.64
CA HIS A 307 16.73 -11.73 -8.32
C HIS A 307 15.88 -11.03 -7.27
N ALA A 308 15.66 -11.68 -6.13
CA ALA A 308 15.06 -11.07 -4.95
C ALA A 308 16.11 -10.97 -3.84
N VAL A 309 16.50 -9.74 -3.50
CA VAL A 309 17.53 -9.40 -2.52
C VAL A 309 16.84 -8.90 -1.25
N PHE A 310 17.14 -9.50 -0.11
CA PHE A 310 16.53 -9.23 1.18
C PHE A 310 17.57 -8.65 2.14
N CYS A 311 17.38 -7.39 2.53
CA CYS A 311 18.29 -6.67 3.43
C CYS A 311 17.77 -6.79 4.88
N LEU A 312 18.14 -7.88 5.57
CA LEU A 312 17.60 -8.23 6.88
C LEU A 312 18.46 -7.69 8.02
N ALA A 313 17.86 -6.98 8.96
CA ALA A 313 18.47 -6.55 10.22
C ALA A 313 17.39 -6.29 11.27
N GLU A 314 17.78 -6.12 12.53
CA GLU A 314 16.95 -5.47 13.55
C GLU A 314 17.68 -4.21 14.02
N ASN A 315 16.99 -3.06 14.04
CA ASN A 315 17.58 -1.80 14.50
C ASN A 315 17.37 -1.70 16.01
N SER A 316 18.26 -2.32 16.78
CA SER A 316 18.17 -2.48 18.23
C SER A 316 19.05 -1.48 19.00
N VAL A 317 18.73 -1.25 20.27
CA VAL A 317 19.55 -0.45 21.20
C VAL A 317 20.46 -1.38 22.00
N GLY A 318 21.75 -1.07 22.07
CA GLY A 318 22.73 -1.79 22.89
C GLY A 318 24.12 -1.16 22.84
N PRO A 319 25.11 -1.68 23.58
CA PRO A 319 26.48 -1.12 23.62
C PRO A 319 27.16 -1.06 22.24
N ASN A 320 26.83 -2.01 21.37
CA ASN A 320 27.34 -2.13 20.00
C ASN A 320 26.54 -1.32 18.96
N ALA A 321 25.46 -0.62 19.37
CA ALA A 321 24.62 0.12 18.43
C ALA A 321 25.43 1.19 17.70
N THR A 322 25.10 1.38 16.42
CA THR A 322 25.58 2.54 15.67
C THR A 322 25.13 3.81 16.36
N ARG A 323 26.04 4.78 16.43
CA ARG A 323 25.85 6.08 17.06
C ARG A 323 25.62 7.15 15.99
N PRO A 324 24.91 8.24 16.33
CA PRO A 324 25.17 9.51 15.67
C PRO A 324 26.68 9.79 15.69
N ASP A 325 27.20 10.36 14.61
CA ASP A 325 28.61 10.64 14.31
C ASP A 325 29.49 9.41 13.97
N ASP A 326 29.01 8.17 14.06
CA ASP A 326 29.70 7.01 13.46
C ASP A 326 29.76 7.18 11.92
N ILE A 327 30.86 6.79 11.29
CA ILE A 327 31.01 6.78 9.82
C ILE A 327 31.05 5.33 9.31
N HIS A 328 30.13 5.00 8.40
CA HIS A 328 30.01 3.67 7.80
C HIS A 328 30.57 3.66 6.37
N LEU A 329 31.48 2.73 6.07
CA LEU A 329 31.85 2.39 4.70
C LEU A 329 30.82 1.38 4.15
N LEU A 330 30.05 1.80 3.15
CA LEU A 330 29.03 0.96 2.50
C LEU A 330 29.65 0.06 1.42
N TYR A 331 28.91 -0.97 1.01
CA TYR A 331 29.29 -1.89 -0.08
C TYR A 331 29.46 -1.18 -1.43
N SER A 332 28.86 0.01 -1.57
CA SER A 332 29.11 0.91 -2.72
C SER A 332 30.57 1.35 -2.84
N GLY A 333 31.32 1.37 -1.73
CA GLY A 333 32.64 2.01 -1.58
C GLY A 333 32.59 3.43 -1.00
N LYS A 334 31.38 3.95 -0.71
CA LYS A 334 31.18 5.29 -0.15
C LYS A 334 31.08 5.29 1.36
N THR A 335 31.51 6.39 1.96
CA THR A 335 31.43 6.68 3.40
C THR A 335 30.16 7.47 3.74
N VAL A 336 29.49 7.10 4.83
CA VAL A 336 28.27 7.75 5.31
C VAL A 336 28.39 8.08 6.78
N GLU A 337 28.37 9.37 7.10
CA GLU A 337 28.24 9.90 8.45
C GLU A 337 26.80 9.71 8.93
N ILE A 338 26.60 9.00 10.04
CA ILE A 338 25.26 8.76 10.58
C ILE A 338 24.86 9.94 11.44
N ASN A 339 23.86 10.72 11.01
CA ASN A 339 23.28 11.79 11.83
C ASN A 339 21.90 11.43 12.41
N ASN A 340 21.34 10.28 12.02
CA ASN A 340 20.10 9.75 12.59
C ASN A 340 20.05 8.22 12.46
N THR A 341 20.00 7.48 13.55
CA THR A 341 19.93 6.00 13.51
C THR A 341 18.52 5.46 13.23
N ASP A 342 17.50 6.33 13.22
CA ASP A 342 16.12 6.08 12.75
C ASP A 342 15.96 6.25 11.22
N ALA A 343 17.09 6.43 10.52
CA ALA A 343 17.20 6.47 9.07
C ALA A 343 18.08 5.30 8.58
N GLU A 344 17.85 4.12 9.14
CA GLU A 344 18.56 2.85 8.92
C GLU A 344 18.22 2.19 7.57
N GLY A 345 16.95 2.28 7.15
CA GLY A 345 16.43 1.49 6.03
C GLY A 345 17.11 1.82 4.70
N ARG A 346 17.56 3.07 4.53
CA ARG A 346 18.33 3.50 3.36
C ARG A 346 19.77 2.96 3.36
N LEU A 347 20.35 2.69 4.53
CA LEU A 347 21.70 2.13 4.65
C LEU A 347 21.69 0.67 4.21
N VAL A 348 20.72 -0.11 4.72
CA VAL A 348 20.59 -1.53 4.37
C VAL A 348 20.21 -1.71 2.88
N LEU A 349 19.39 -0.82 2.33
CA LEU A 349 19.05 -0.79 0.91
C LEU A 349 20.21 -0.32 0.02
N ALA A 350 21.02 0.65 0.45
CA ALA A 350 22.16 1.13 -0.36
C ALA A 350 23.17 0.01 -0.60
N ASP A 351 23.42 -0.84 0.39
CA ASP A 351 24.23 -2.06 0.25
C ASP A 351 23.55 -3.07 -0.70
N GLY A 352 22.26 -3.38 -0.50
CA GLY A 352 21.52 -4.35 -1.33
C GLY A 352 21.37 -3.93 -2.80
N VAL A 353 21.14 -2.65 -3.08
CA VAL A 353 21.10 -2.06 -4.42
C VAL A 353 22.51 -2.05 -5.05
N SER A 354 23.54 -1.77 -4.26
CA SER A 354 24.93 -1.84 -4.75
C SER A 354 25.32 -3.27 -5.13
N TYR A 355 24.91 -4.27 -4.34
CA TYR A 355 25.10 -5.69 -4.64
C TYR A 355 24.32 -6.12 -5.90
N ALA A 356 23.05 -5.71 -6.01
CA ALA A 356 22.25 -5.96 -7.21
C ALA A 356 22.87 -5.37 -8.50
N CYS A 357 23.53 -4.21 -8.40
CA CYS A 357 24.22 -3.59 -9.51
C CYS A 357 25.58 -4.24 -9.82
N LYS A 358 26.40 -4.53 -8.80
CA LYS A 358 27.80 -4.98 -8.96
C LYS A 358 27.93 -6.48 -9.18
N ASP A 359 27.26 -7.28 -8.35
CA ASP A 359 27.43 -8.74 -8.28
C ASP A 359 26.41 -9.49 -9.15
N LEU A 360 25.20 -8.94 -9.27
CA LEU A 360 24.11 -9.55 -10.06
C LEU A 360 23.96 -8.96 -11.46
N GLY A 361 24.63 -7.84 -11.77
CA GLY A 361 24.58 -7.20 -13.09
C GLY A 361 23.18 -6.79 -13.54
N ALA A 362 22.33 -6.34 -12.61
CA ALA A 362 20.93 -6.01 -12.93
C ALA A 362 20.80 -4.73 -13.77
N ASP A 363 20.12 -4.82 -14.91
CA ASP A 363 19.71 -3.69 -15.78
C ASP A 363 18.65 -2.80 -15.12
N ILE A 364 17.84 -3.42 -14.25
CA ILE A 364 16.65 -2.83 -13.64
C ILE A 364 16.65 -3.19 -12.16
N ILE A 365 16.56 -2.17 -11.31
CA ILE A 365 16.50 -2.34 -9.86
C ILE A 365 15.23 -1.69 -9.33
N LEU A 366 14.32 -2.51 -8.79
CA LEU A 366 13.18 -2.06 -8.01
C LEU A 366 13.50 -2.27 -6.54
N ASP A 367 13.59 -1.21 -5.74
CA ASP A 367 13.69 -1.32 -4.29
C ASP A 367 12.35 -0.98 -3.62
N MET A 368 11.99 -1.70 -2.57
CA MET A 368 10.70 -1.56 -1.89
C MET A 368 10.88 -1.51 -0.37
N ALA A 369 10.25 -0.52 0.27
CA ALA A 369 10.52 -0.22 1.66
C ALA A 369 9.36 0.46 2.41
N THR A 370 9.29 0.23 3.71
CA THR A 370 8.49 1.00 4.68
C THR A 370 9.26 2.23 5.17
N LEU A 371 9.76 3.05 4.25
CA LEU A 371 10.96 3.87 4.50
C LEU A 371 10.76 5.12 5.38
N THR A 372 9.64 5.83 5.28
CA THR A 372 9.45 7.11 6.00
C THR A 372 8.02 7.36 6.46
N GLY A 373 7.85 8.07 7.57
CA GLY A 373 6.55 8.64 7.96
C GLY A 373 6.07 9.74 7.01
N ALA A 374 7.00 10.46 6.38
CA ALA A 374 6.72 11.56 5.45
C ALA A 374 5.98 11.10 4.18
N GLN A 375 6.16 9.85 3.73
CA GLN A 375 5.39 9.27 2.61
C GLN A 375 3.89 9.49 2.83
N GLY A 376 3.41 9.17 4.03
CA GLY A 376 1.99 9.27 4.38
C GLY A 376 1.46 10.69 4.46
N ILE A 377 2.33 11.71 4.46
CA ILE A 377 1.98 13.13 4.37
C ILE A 377 1.77 13.53 2.90
N ALA A 378 2.63 13.08 1.99
CA ALA A 378 2.57 13.48 0.58
C ALA A 378 1.56 12.69 -0.27
N THR A 379 1.60 11.36 -0.23
CA THR A 379 0.73 10.51 -1.07
C THR A 379 -0.38 9.81 -0.26
N GLY A 380 -0.41 10.02 1.06
CA GLY A 380 -1.45 9.48 1.93
C GLY A 380 -1.29 7.99 2.26
N LYS A 381 -2.37 7.36 2.72
CA LYS A 381 -2.35 6.00 3.31
C LYS A 381 -2.62 4.85 2.33
N TYR A 382 -3.06 5.16 1.11
CA TYR A 382 -3.47 4.17 0.12
C TYR A 382 -2.55 4.12 -1.11
N HIS A 383 -1.82 5.21 -1.38
CA HIS A 383 -0.84 5.29 -2.47
C HIS A 383 0.56 5.19 -1.91
N ALA A 384 1.30 4.17 -2.32
CA ALA A 384 2.75 4.16 -2.18
C ALA A 384 3.35 5.36 -2.94
N ALA A 385 4.43 5.91 -2.43
CA ALA A 385 5.24 6.88 -3.14
C ALA A 385 6.22 6.15 -4.07
N VAL A 386 6.27 6.53 -5.34
CA VAL A 386 7.29 6.05 -6.29
C VAL A 386 8.28 7.15 -6.62
N LEU A 387 9.56 6.79 -6.70
CA LEU A 387 10.63 7.67 -7.13
C LEU A 387 11.55 6.89 -8.10
N THR A 388 11.77 7.42 -9.30
CA THR A 388 12.55 6.73 -10.34
C THR A 388 13.27 7.68 -11.27
N ASN A 389 14.40 7.22 -11.82
CA ASN A 389 15.18 7.93 -12.85
C ASN A 389 14.58 7.84 -14.26
N SER A 390 13.36 7.31 -14.42
CA SER A 390 12.74 7.07 -15.74
C SER A 390 11.24 7.32 -15.74
N ALA A 391 10.79 8.27 -16.57
CA ALA A 391 9.37 8.60 -16.75
C ALA A 391 8.55 7.43 -17.34
N GLU A 392 9.18 6.56 -18.15
CA GLU A 392 8.55 5.33 -18.66
C GLU A 392 8.16 4.41 -17.49
N TRP A 393 9.09 4.23 -16.55
CA TRP A 393 8.90 3.41 -15.36
C TRP A 393 7.90 4.00 -14.37
N GLU A 394 7.92 5.31 -14.18
CA GLU A 394 6.94 6.02 -13.36
C GLU A 394 5.51 5.75 -13.85
N ALA A 395 5.28 5.95 -15.16
CA ALA A 395 3.99 5.70 -15.79
C ALA A 395 3.59 4.21 -15.73
N ALA A 396 4.55 3.29 -15.95
CA ALA A 396 4.32 1.86 -15.84
C ALA A 396 3.90 1.44 -14.42
N CYS A 397 4.53 1.99 -13.37
CA CYS A 397 4.22 1.69 -11.98
C CYS A 397 2.86 2.25 -11.55
N VAL A 398 2.51 3.47 -11.96
CA VAL A 398 1.17 4.04 -11.71
C VAL A 398 0.10 3.21 -12.43
N LYS A 399 0.35 2.78 -13.67
CA LYS A 399 -0.55 1.87 -14.42
C LYS A 399 -0.70 0.53 -13.72
N ALA A 400 0.40 -0.09 -13.29
CA ALA A 400 0.39 -1.37 -12.58
C ALA A 400 -0.38 -1.27 -11.26
N GLY A 401 -0.10 -0.26 -10.42
CA GLY A 401 -0.79 -0.04 -9.15
C GLY A 401 -2.30 0.12 -9.30
N ARG A 402 -2.74 0.83 -10.35
CA ARG A 402 -4.16 0.95 -10.69
C ARG A 402 -4.79 -0.35 -11.23
N ARG A 403 -4.02 -1.29 -11.79
CA ARG A 403 -4.52 -2.61 -12.25
C ARG A 403 -4.49 -3.69 -11.17
N CYS A 404 -3.61 -3.59 -10.17
CA CYS A 404 -3.55 -4.56 -9.06
C CYS A 404 -4.26 -4.10 -7.77
N GLY A 405 -4.62 -2.81 -7.68
CA GLY A 405 -5.27 -2.23 -6.50
C GLY A 405 -4.29 -1.82 -5.38
N ASP A 406 -2.99 -2.05 -5.54
CA ASP A 406 -1.94 -1.47 -4.68
C ASP A 406 -1.46 -0.17 -5.31
N LEU A 407 -2.12 0.93 -4.96
CA LEU A 407 -1.97 2.20 -5.66
C LEU A 407 -0.58 2.82 -5.44
N VAL A 408 -0.14 3.57 -6.45
CA VAL A 408 1.16 4.23 -6.49
C VAL A 408 0.97 5.66 -7.01
N HIS A 409 1.70 6.62 -6.45
CA HIS A 409 1.74 8.01 -6.93
C HIS A 409 3.20 8.52 -6.96
N PRO A 410 3.62 9.24 -8.01
CA PRO A 410 4.98 9.74 -8.12
C PRO A 410 5.32 10.83 -7.11
N LEU A 411 6.61 10.86 -6.76
CA LEU A 411 7.32 11.97 -6.14
C LEU A 411 8.23 12.64 -7.17
N VAL A 412 8.66 13.87 -6.88
CA VAL A 412 9.59 14.61 -7.74
C VAL A 412 10.95 13.91 -7.79
N TYR A 413 11.42 13.55 -8.98
CA TYR A 413 12.80 13.09 -9.20
C TYR A 413 13.69 14.26 -9.64
N CYS A 414 14.52 14.77 -8.73
CA CYS A 414 15.44 15.88 -8.99
C CYS A 414 16.70 15.74 -8.11
N PRO A 415 17.60 14.78 -8.41
CA PRO A 415 18.80 14.50 -7.61
C PRO A 415 19.68 15.72 -7.32
N GLU A 416 19.80 16.62 -8.30
CA GLU A 416 20.57 17.87 -8.24
C GLU A 416 20.06 18.87 -7.19
N LEU A 417 18.78 18.80 -6.82
CA LEU A 417 18.21 19.58 -5.70
C LEU A 417 18.13 18.78 -4.39
N HIS A 418 18.17 17.44 -4.45
CA HIS A 418 18.02 16.58 -3.27
C HIS A 418 19.34 16.21 -2.59
N PHE A 419 20.44 16.11 -3.34
CA PHE A 419 21.70 15.60 -2.81
C PHE A 419 22.42 16.59 -1.88
N SER A 420 22.19 17.90 -2.03
CA SER A 420 22.75 18.94 -1.15
C SER A 420 22.31 18.79 0.31
N GLU A 421 21.10 18.26 0.55
CA GLU A 421 20.55 18.01 1.90
C GLU A 421 21.31 16.96 2.70
N PHE A 422 22.16 16.17 2.04
CA PHE A 422 22.97 15.09 2.63
C PHE A 422 24.46 15.45 2.73
N THR A 423 24.84 16.73 2.62
CA THR A 423 26.26 17.13 2.68
C THR A 423 26.88 16.78 4.05
N SER A 424 28.00 16.06 4.04
CA SER A 424 28.88 15.86 5.19
C SER A 424 30.15 16.71 5.05
N ALA A 425 30.81 16.99 6.19
CA ALA A 425 32.12 17.62 6.24
C ALA A 425 33.28 16.61 6.37
N VAL A 426 32.98 15.34 6.64
CA VAL A 426 33.96 14.29 7.03
C VAL A 426 33.75 12.94 6.33
N ALA A 427 32.66 12.78 5.57
CA ALA A 427 32.33 11.61 4.77
C ALA A 427 31.77 12.05 3.41
N ASP A 428 31.49 11.12 2.49
CA ASP A 428 30.87 11.43 1.19
C ASP A 428 29.45 12.02 1.34
N MET A 429 28.77 11.73 2.46
CA MET A 429 27.40 12.16 2.75
C MET A 429 26.99 11.89 4.21
N LYS A 430 25.85 12.46 4.62
CA LYS A 430 25.07 12.07 5.81
C LYS A 430 23.93 11.13 5.44
N ASN A 431 23.41 10.33 6.38
CA ASN A 431 22.29 9.44 6.09
C ASN A 431 20.91 10.12 6.12
N SER A 432 20.68 11.11 7.00
CA SER A 432 19.44 11.90 7.07
C SER A 432 19.65 13.34 6.62
N VAL A 433 18.58 13.94 6.05
CA VAL A 433 18.56 15.36 5.67
C VAL A 433 18.82 16.24 6.88
N ALA A 434 19.42 17.41 6.66
CA ALA A 434 19.54 18.44 7.67
C ALA A 434 18.14 18.96 8.07
N VAL A 435 17.65 18.55 9.25
CA VAL A 435 16.49 19.21 9.85
C VAL A 435 16.91 20.65 10.14
N GLY A 436 16.34 21.60 9.40
CA GLY A 436 16.84 22.98 9.35
C GLY A 436 17.01 23.58 10.74
N SER A 437 18.27 23.76 11.16
CA SER A 437 18.59 24.52 12.35
C SER A 437 18.23 25.98 12.12
N GLN A 438 17.15 26.43 12.77
CA GLN A 438 17.03 27.85 13.06
C GLN A 438 18.22 28.20 13.97
N GLY A 439 19.20 28.92 13.42
CA GLY A 439 20.33 29.45 14.18
C GLY A 439 21.64 28.67 14.08
N THR A 440 22.16 28.45 12.86
CA THR A 440 23.63 28.41 12.66
C THR A 440 24.03 28.84 11.24
N ARG A 441 23.46 29.95 10.77
CA ARG A 441 24.16 30.75 9.76
C ARG A 441 25.48 31.19 10.39
N ARG A 442 26.60 30.94 9.71
CA ARG A 442 27.93 31.43 10.10
C ARG A 442 27.85 32.93 10.38
N ALA A 443 28.04 33.32 11.64
CA ALA A 443 28.39 34.68 12.01
C ALA A 443 29.89 34.69 12.34
N PRO A 444 30.72 35.48 11.64
CA PRO A 444 32.08 35.73 12.09
C PRO A 444 32.01 36.68 13.29
N ALA A 445 32.19 36.16 14.50
CA ALA A 445 32.12 36.94 15.72
C ALA A 445 33.52 37.19 16.32
N TRP A 446 34.21 38.18 15.75
CA TRP A 446 35.12 39.01 16.54
C TRP A 446 34.29 40.12 17.21
N GLY A 447 34.60 40.46 18.46
CA GLY A 447 34.41 41.84 18.97
C GLY A 447 33.10 42.20 19.69
N ASN A 448 33.17 42.09 21.02
CA ASN A 448 32.56 42.95 22.05
C ASN A 448 31.04 42.97 22.37
N PRO A 449 30.67 43.27 23.64
CA PRO A 449 29.30 43.35 24.14
C PRO A 449 28.77 44.79 24.21
N GLY A 450 27.44 44.97 24.13
CA GLY A 450 26.80 46.26 24.37
C GLY A 450 25.28 46.28 24.21
N ASP A 451 24.60 46.55 25.34
CA ASP A 451 23.26 47.15 25.50
C ASP A 451 21.96 46.31 25.30
N PRO A 452 20.94 46.43 26.18
CA PRO A 452 19.67 45.71 26.10
C PRO A 452 18.49 46.57 25.61
N GLY A 453 17.53 45.96 24.90
CA GLY A 453 16.32 46.65 24.46
C GLY A 453 15.11 45.73 24.31
N HIS A 454 14.13 45.84 25.22
CA HIS A 454 12.86 45.11 25.13
C HIS A 454 11.88 45.78 24.16
N SER A 455 11.26 44.99 23.27
CA SER A 455 9.85 45.14 22.90
C SER A 455 9.31 43.81 22.38
N GLY A 456 8.06 43.47 22.67
CA GLY A 456 7.51 42.15 22.38
C GLY A 456 6.06 42.17 21.87
N ALA A 457 5.75 41.22 21.00
CA ALA A 457 4.39 40.77 20.61
C ALA A 457 4.54 39.38 19.93
N PRO A 458 3.48 38.56 19.85
CA PRO A 458 3.57 37.19 20.37
C PRO A 458 4.10 36.14 19.38
N GLN A 459 4.95 35.24 19.90
CA GLN A 459 5.30 33.99 19.24
C GLN A 459 4.15 32.97 19.40
N ILE A 460 3.64 32.44 18.28
CA ILE A 460 2.79 31.24 18.32
C ILE A 460 3.69 30.01 18.23
N HIS A 461 3.96 29.41 19.38
CA HIS A 461 4.54 28.07 19.50
C HIS A 461 3.56 27.02 18.96
N ALA A 462 4.08 25.99 18.29
CA ALA A 462 3.31 24.82 17.87
C ALA A 462 3.99 23.50 18.28
N GLN A 463 4.49 23.42 19.52
CA GLN A 463 4.56 22.15 20.23
C GLN A 463 3.18 21.88 20.87
N GLY A 464 2.44 20.93 20.30
CA GLY A 464 1.12 20.51 20.78
C GLY A 464 1.18 19.29 21.69
N GLY A 465 1.86 19.41 22.84
CA GLY A 465 1.63 18.53 23.98
C GLY A 465 0.26 18.81 24.61
N SER A 466 -0.33 17.81 25.25
CA SER A 466 -1.66 17.88 25.88
C SER A 466 -1.80 18.97 26.96
N PRO A 467 -2.99 19.53 27.20
CA PRO A 467 -3.30 20.25 28.44
C PRO A 467 -3.54 19.28 29.61
N GLN A 468 -3.25 19.75 30.83
CA GLN A 468 -3.27 19.01 32.10
C GLN A 468 -4.44 19.41 33.02
N SER A 469 -4.77 18.52 33.96
CA SER A 469 -5.09 18.77 35.38
C SER A 469 -5.13 17.39 36.06
N GLY A 470 -4.48 17.07 37.19
CA GLY A 470 -4.27 17.85 38.41
C GLY A 470 -5.58 17.82 39.22
N ASP A 471 -5.71 17.17 40.39
CA ASP A 471 -4.74 16.52 41.28
C ASP A 471 -5.44 15.46 42.17
N GLY A 472 -4.69 14.61 42.92
CA GLY A 472 -5.19 14.01 44.18
C GLY A 472 -5.85 12.60 44.22
N SER A 473 -5.09 11.64 44.79
CA SER A 473 -5.50 10.50 45.66
C SER A 473 -6.55 9.43 45.27
N LEU A 474 -6.09 8.17 45.37
CA LEU A 474 -6.73 6.95 45.93
C LEU A 474 -8.10 6.40 45.42
N ALA A 475 -8.01 5.17 44.89
CA ALA A 475 -8.95 4.03 45.03
C ALA A 475 -10.42 4.12 44.51
N GLY A 476 -10.87 3.01 43.88
CA GLY A 476 -12.29 2.65 43.78
C GLY A 476 -12.94 2.67 42.38
N LEU A 477 -13.64 1.58 42.06
CA LEU A 477 -14.67 1.49 41.00
C LEU A 477 -16.04 1.94 41.58
N PRO A 478 -17.18 1.89 40.84
CA PRO A 478 -17.52 2.66 39.63
C PRO A 478 -18.96 3.25 39.66
N ALA A 479 -19.29 4.37 38.99
CA ALA A 479 -20.68 4.69 38.61
C ALA A 479 -20.87 5.89 37.64
N GLY A 480 -21.83 5.75 36.71
CA GLY A 480 -23.06 6.55 36.75
C GLY A 480 -23.10 8.06 36.42
N ALA A 481 -23.28 8.36 35.13
CA ALA A 481 -24.32 9.26 34.60
C ALA A 481 -24.33 10.80 34.79
N SER A 482 -24.94 11.42 33.77
CA SER A 482 -25.71 12.69 33.73
C SER A 482 -25.09 13.98 33.17
N ARG A 483 -25.97 14.72 32.49
CA ARG A 483 -25.76 15.92 31.68
C ARG A 483 -25.96 17.18 32.51
N VAL A 484 -25.31 18.29 32.16
CA VAL A 484 -25.95 19.62 32.08
C VAL A 484 -25.39 20.40 30.87
N THR A 485 -26.22 21.27 30.31
CA THR A 485 -26.03 22.10 29.12
C THR A 485 -25.26 23.40 29.36
N GLY A 486 -24.54 23.90 28.35
CA GLY A 486 -24.06 25.29 28.26
C GLY A 486 -23.94 25.71 26.79
N ALA A 487 -24.61 26.81 26.41
CA ALA A 487 -24.74 27.25 25.02
C ALA A 487 -24.07 28.61 24.75
N LYS A 488 -24.13 29.05 23.47
CA LYS A 488 -23.55 30.27 22.84
C LYS A 488 -22.10 30.07 22.36
N GLY A 489 -21.74 30.41 21.12
CA GLY A 489 -22.57 30.87 19.99
C GLY A 489 -21.78 30.89 18.67
N ALA A 490 -22.49 30.86 17.54
CA ALA A 490 -21.91 31.14 16.21
C ALA A 490 -21.83 32.67 15.99
N PRO A 491 -21.02 33.15 15.02
CA PRO A 491 -21.63 33.33 13.69
C PRO A 491 -20.71 33.17 12.45
N SER A 492 -21.41 33.13 11.31
CA SER A 492 -21.04 33.65 9.97
C SER A 492 -19.89 33.02 9.15
N LEU A 493 -20.30 32.37 8.05
CA LEU A 493 -19.54 32.37 6.79
C LEU A 493 -19.38 33.80 6.25
N GLY A 494 -18.26 34.07 5.56
CA GLY A 494 -17.99 35.35 4.90
C GLY A 494 -17.19 35.22 3.60
N ARG A 495 -17.90 35.20 2.47
CA ARG A 495 -17.53 35.72 1.13
C ARG A 495 -16.13 35.41 0.54
N LEU A 496 -16.12 34.56 -0.48
CA LEU A 496 -15.14 34.58 -1.57
C LEU A 496 -15.46 35.71 -2.57
N PRO A 497 -14.46 36.42 -3.13
CA PRO A 497 -14.60 37.17 -4.38
C PRO A 497 -13.96 36.45 -5.58
N HIS A 498 -14.65 36.45 -6.72
CA HIS A 498 -14.16 36.04 -8.04
C HIS A 498 -13.48 37.21 -8.76
N TRP A 499 -12.31 36.98 -9.40
CA TRP A 499 -11.83 37.60 -10.66
C TRP A 499 -10.73 36.65 -11.22
N LEU A 500 -10.91 35.86 -12.29
CA LEU A 500 -11.01 36.14 -13.74
C LEU A 500 -9.66 36.43 -14.48
N GLN A 501 -9.27 35.48 -15.34
CA GLN A 501 -8.45 35.58 -16.57
C GLN A 501 -7.02 36.19 -16.56
N TRP A 502 -6.14 35.63 -17.41
CA TRP A 502 -4.78 36.14 -17.67
C TRP A 502 -4.38 35.92 -19.15
N PRO A 503 -3.95 36.95 -19.91
CA PRO A 503 -3.35 36.85 -21.24
C PRO A 503 -1.79 36.88 -21.19
N PRO A 504 -1.07 36.42 -22.21
CA PRO A 504 0.39 36.23 -22.15
C PRO A 504 1.19 37.53 -22.38
N GLY A 505 2.35 37.68 -21.72
CA GLY A 505 3.29 38.79 -21.96
C GLY A 505 4.51 38.83 -21.01
N GLU A 506 5.69 38.61 -21.59
CA GLU A 506 7.07 39.03 -21.25
C GLU A 506 7.50 39.51 -19.83
N GLY A 507 8.70 39.05 -19.39
CA GLY A 507 9.75 40.00 -18.98
C GLY A 507 10.23 40.09 -17.51
N ARG A 508 11.37 39.45 -17.22
CA ARG A 508 12.36 39.74 -16.12
C ARG A 508 12.00 39.36 -14.65
N PRO A 509 13.02 39.20 -13.77
CA PRO A 509 12.96 38.19 -12.69
C PRO A 509 12.65 38.73 -11.29
N LEU A 510 12.01 37.89 -10.46
CA LEU A 510 11.75 38.15 -9.04
C LEU A 510 12.12 36.97 -8.13
N ASN A 511 13.24 37.14 -7.41
CA ASN A 511 13.58 36.67 -6.06
C ASN A 511 12.69 35.55 -5.42
N PRO A 512 13.17 34.30 -5.31
CA PRO A 512 12.37 33.19 -4.79
C PRO A 512 12.35 33.11 -3.25
N ARG A 513 11.26 33.57 -2.63
CA ARG A 513 10.88 33.15 -1.26
C ARG A 513 9.92 31.96 -1.31
N ALA A 514 10.41 30.80 -1.72
CA ALA A 514 9.69 29.54 -1.54
C ALA A 514 9.90 29.03 -0.10
N ARG A 515 8.80 28.76 0.63
CA ARG A 515 8.87 28.09 1.94
C ARG A 515 9.04 26.59 1.71
N SER A 516 9.96 25.95 2.43
CA SER A 516 10.22 24.52 2.31
C SER A 516 9.04 23.68 2.79
N LEU A 517 8.48 22.89 1.88
CA LEU A 517 7.77 21.66 2.23
C LEU A 517 8.82 20.60 2.55
N GLY A 518 8.63 19.83 3.63
CA GLY A 518 9.61 18.84 4.09
C GLY A 518 9.98 17.84 2.99
N SER A 519 11.28 17.73 2.70
CA SER A 519 11.82 16.99 1.56
C SER A 519 11.60 15.47 1.67
N LEU A 520 10.88 14.91 0.71
CA LEU A 520 10.79 13.47 0.49
C LEU A 520 11.90 12.99 -0.45
N SER A 521 13.13 13.03 0.05
CA SER A 521 14.30 12.53 -0.67
C SER A 521 14.50 11.05 -0.37
N ALA A 522 14.31 10.21 -1.39
CA ALA A 522 14.98 8.94 -1.50
C ALA A 522 16.12 9.05 -2.51
N VAL A 523 17.16 8.25 -2.33
CA VAL A 523 18.42 8.42 -3.04
C VAL A 523 18.71 7.22 -3.92
N SER A 524 18.49 7.36 -5.23
CA SER A 524 19.04 6.46 -6.24
C SER A 524 20.49 6.87 -6.54
N TRP A 525 21.43 5.92 -6.51
CA TRP A 525 22.86 6.25 -6.54
C TRP A 525 23.52 6.19 -7.92
N GLN A 526 24.50 7.07 -8.13
CA GLN A 526 25.60 7.03 -9.14
C GLN A 526 25.33 7.57 -10.56
N ARG A 527 26.43 7.74 -11.33
CA ARG A 527 26.61 8.77 -12.40
C ARG A 527 27.28 8.24 -13.69
N ALA A 528 27.25 6.93 -13.92
CA ALA A 528 27.66 6.22 -15.15
C ALA A 528 26.43 5.39 -15.65
N PRO A 529 26.37 4.78 -16.86
CA PRO A 529 25.11 4.38 -17.49
C PRO A 529 24.26 3.52 -16.56
N THR A 530 23.25 4.15 -15.95
CA THR A 530 22.66 3.63 -14.71
C THR A 530 21.64 2.55 -15.03
N PRO A 531 21.59 1.48 -14.22
CA PRO A 531 20.43 0.61 -14.24
C PRO A 531 19.18 1.45 -13.91
N ARG A 532 18.08 1.12 -14.57
CA ARG A 532 16.82 1.84 -14.37
C ARG A 532 16.32 1.55 -12.96
N THR A 533 16.32 2.56 -12.10
CA THR A 533 16.14 2.40 -10.64
C THR A 533 14.81 2.97 -10.19
N LEU A 534 14.14 2.27 -9.28
CA LEU A 534 12.76 2.49 -8.90
C LEU A 534 12.54 2.18 -7.41
N LEU A 535 12.48 3.21 -6.56
CA LEU A 535 12.02 3.02 -5.18
C LEU A 535 10.49 3.08 -5.13
N VAL A 536 9.90 2.11 -4.43
CA VAL A 536 8.53 2.15 -3.93
C VAL A 536 8.53 2.27 -2.40
N ALA A 537 8.25 3.46 -1.88
CA ALA A 537 8.13 3.74 -0.46
C ALA A 537 6.67 3.64 0.02
N THR A 538 6.47 2.94 1.13
CA THR A 538 5.18 2.77 1.80
C THR A 538 5.24 3.26 3.25
N GLY A 539 4.12 3.71 3.79
CA GLY A 539 4.02 4.16 5.17
C GLY A 539 3.69 2.99 6.10
N GLY A 540 4.43 2.86 7.21
CA GLY A 540 4.33 1.74 8.17
C GLY A 540 2.99 1.55 8.92
N ARG A 541 1.87 2.11 8.45
CA ARG A 541 0.54 1.99 9.10
C ARG A 541 -0.59 1.56 8.15
N PRO A 542 -0.85 0.25 8.04
CA PRO A 542 -2.15 -0.27 7.60
C PRO A 542 -3.01 -0.87 8.76
N TRP A 543 -4.26 -0.40 8.84
CA TRP A 543 -5.51 -1.15 9.10
C TRP A 543 -5.67 -2.17 10.26
N LEU A 544 -5.79 -1.73 11.53
CA LEU A 544 -6.46 -2.56 12.57
C LEU A 544 -7.00 -1.83 13.85
N ARG A 545 -7.60 -0.64 13.75
CA ARG A 545 -8.40 -0.04 14.84
C ARG A 545 -9.71 0.58 14.33
N ALA A 546 -10.83 -0.15 14.48
CA ALA A 546 -12.21 0.36 14.48
C ALA A 546 -13.23 -0.74 14.87
N VAL A 547 -13.05 -1.43 16.00
CA VAL A 547 -14.15 -2.17 16.67
C VAL A 547 -13.94 -2.10 18.18
N ALA A 548 -14.58 -1.12 18.81
CA ALA A 548 -14.80 -1.11 20.25
C ALA A 548 -16.01 -0.22 20.58
N GLU A 549 -17.22 -0.65 20.23
CA GLU A 549 -18.41 -0.42 21.07
C GLU A 549 -19.62 -1.28 20.63
N ARG A 550 -20.38 -1.71 21.65
CA ARG A 550 -21.79 -2.15 21.63
C ARG A 550 -22.18 -3.41 20.84
N ALA A 551 -22.37 -4.48 21.61
CA ALA A 551 -23.56 -5.32 21.50
C ALA A 551 -24.36 -5.20 22.81
N GLN A 552 -25.59 -4.67 22.76
CA GLN A 552 -26.68 -4.90 23.73
C GLN A 552 -27.97 -4.16 23.31
N GLY A 553 -29.10 -4.88 23.26
CA GLY A 553 -30.36 -4.36 23.84
C GLY A 553 -31.45 -3.72 22.96
N ARG A 554 -32.16 -4.53 22.17
CA ARG A 554 -33.65 -4.53 21.99
C ARG A 554 -34.37 -3.32 21.31
N PRO A 555 -35.63 -3.52 20.82
CA PRO A 555 -36.28 -2.63 19.85
C PRO A 555 -37.26 -1.63 20.48
N HIS A 556 -37.65 -0.61 19.71
CA HIS A 556 -38.86 0.18 19.98
C HIS A 556 -39.63 0.47 18.69
N GLU A 557 -40.94 0.28 18.73
CA GLU A 557 -41.85 0.46 17.61
C GLU A 557 -42.28 1.92 17.39
N SER A 558 -42.50 2.25 16.12
CA SER A 558 -43.52 3.17 15.59
C SER A 558 -43.64 4.61 16.14
N LYS A 559 -43.63 5.57 15.21
CA LYS A 559 -44.81 6.43 15.01
C LYS A 559 -44.82 7.05 13.61
N ARG A 560 -45.96 6.90 12.93
CA ARG A 560 -46.24 7.44 11.59
C ARG A 560 -46.34 8.97 11.63
N ARG A 561 -45.81 9.66 10.60
CA ARG A 561 -46.45 10.84 9.99
C ARG A 561 -46.14 10.90 8.49
N GLN A 562 -47.18 10.79 7.67
CA GLN A 562 -47.20 11.28 6.27
C GLN A 562 -47.84 12.70 6.26
N PRO A 563 -48.16 13.31 5.10
CA PRO A 563 -47.22 13.94 4.19
C PRO A 563 -47.57 15.44 3.99
N ARG A 564 -46.78 16.18 3.20
CA ARG A 564 -47.25 17.44 2.56
C ARG A 564 -46.80 17.55 1.12
N MET A 565 -47.64 18.20 0.32
CA MET A 565 -47.66 18.21 -1.15
C MET A 565 -46.89 19.37 -1.79
N HIS A 566 -46.54 19.15 -3.07
CA HIS A 566 -46.43 20.08 -4.22
C HIS A 566 -45.89 21.51 -4.02
N PHE A 567 -44.83 21.84 -4.77
CA PHE A 567 -44.89 22.50 -6.11
C PHE A 567 -43.76 21.86 -6.97
N GLY A 568 -43.75 21.80 -8.30
CA GLY A 568 -44.59 22.44 -9.31
C GLY A 568 -43.70 23.14 -10.34
N GLY A 569 -43.24 22.44 -11.38
CA GLY A 569 -42.37 23.02 -12.41
C GLY A 569 -41.69 21.98 -13.33
N ALA A 570 -42.11 21.94 -14.59
CA ALA A 570 -41.57 21.14 -15.69
C ALA A 570 -41.48 22.04 -16.95
N PRO A 571 -40.76 21.63 -18.03
CA PRO A 571 -39.85 22.52 -18.75
C PRO A 571 -40.37 23.03 -20.11
N PRO A 572 -39.59 23.88 -20.82
CA PRO A 572 -39.68 24.03 -22.27
C PRO A 572 -38.70 23.09 -23.03
N ALA A 573 -39.06 22.77 -24.28
CA ALA A 573 -38.51 21.69 -25.11
C ALA A 573 -37.40 22.13 -26.09
N PRO A 574 -36.65 21.19 -26.72
CA PRO A 574 -35.76 21.46 -27.85
C PRO A 574 -36.51 21.53 -29.20
N CYS A 575 -35.89 22.17 -30.20
CA CYS A 575 -36.40 22.30 -31.58
C CYS A 575 -35.65 21.34 -32.55
N PRO A 576 -36.30 20.77 -33.58
CA PRO A 576 -35.70 19.76 -34.49
C PRO A 576 -35.25 20.29 -35.88
N ASP A 577 -34.76 19.37 -36.72
CA ASP A 577 -34.54 19.45 -38.19
C ASP A 577 -33.32 20.27 -38.71
N CYS A 578 -32.55 19.92 -39.76
CA CYS A 578 -32.38 18.68 -40.57
C CYS A 578 -30.96 18.69 -41.29
N PRO A 579 -30.64 18.09 -42.47
CA PRO A 579 -29.83 16.85 -42.51
C PRO A 579 -28.61 16.76 -43.50
N GLY A 580 -27.71 15.80 -43.27
CA GLY A 580 -27.14 14.90 -44.32
C GLY A 580 -25.94 15.32 -45.22
N GLN A 581 -24.92 14.43 -45.29
CA GLN A 581 -24.03 14.03 -46.42
C GLN A 581 -22.90 13.15 -45.81
N LYS A 582 -22.64 11.87 -46.12
CA LYS A 582 -22.29 11.11 -47.37
C LYS A 582 -20.95 11.48 -48.05
N GLY A 583 -19.97 10.55 -48.00
CA GLY A 583 -19.09 10.26 -49.14
C GLY A 583 -17.56 10.10 -48.92
N HIS A 584 -17.03 8.93 -49.32
CA HIS A 584 -15.70 8.66 -49.95
C HIS A 584 -14.37 8.55 -49.15
N ASP A 585 -13.99 7.30 -48.84
CA ASP A 585 -12.99 6.45 -49.56
C ASP A 585 -11.50 6.82 -49.80
N VAL A 586 -10.63 6.00 -49.14
CA VAL A 586 -9.46 5.21 -49.62
C VAL A 586 -8.10 5.89 -50.01
N PHE A 587 -7.00 5.11 -49.80
CA PHE A 587 -5.56 5.29 -50.16
C PHE A 587 -4.71 6.20 -49.24
N SER A 588 -3.49 5.88 -48.76
CA SER A 588 -2.52 4.76 -49.00
C SER A 588 -1.60 4.50 -47.78
N ALA A 589 -0.82 3.42 -47.82
CA ALA A 589 0.34 3.12 -46.94
C ALA A 589 1.54 2.65 -47.82
N PRO A 590 2.77 2.36 -47.30
CA PRO A 590 3.31 2.52 -45.93
C PRO A 590 4.37 3.67 -45.94
N PRO A 591 5.68 3.61 -45.54
CA PRO A 591 6.55 2.57 -44.95
C PRO A 591 6.92 2.82 -43.45
N GLY A 592 7.91 2.09 -42.93
CA GLY A 592 8.71 2.41 -41.73
C GLY A 592 10.19 2.67 -42.11
N PRO A 593 11.20 2.57 -41.20
CA PRO A 593 11.19 1.94 -39.87
C PRO A 593 11.78 2.79 -38.72
N GLY A 594 11.65 2.29 -37.48
CA GLY A 594 12.37 2.79 -36.30
C GLY A 594 12.15 1.87 -35.09
N GLN A 595 13.18 1.12 -34.69
CA GLN A 595 13.08 0.11 -33.64
C GLN A 595 12.82 0.74 -32.26
N GLN A 596 11.71 0.37 -31.62
CA GLN A 596 11.41 0.71 -30.23
C GLN A 596 11.64 -0.53 -29.34
N PRO A 597 12.31 -0.42 -28.17
CA PRO A 597 12.53 -1.54 -27.25
C PRO A 597 11.24 -1.90 -26.49
N LYS A 598 10.35 -2.63 -27.16
CA LYS A 598 9.14 -3.25 -26.58
C LYS A 598 9.51 -4.49 -25.77
N LEU A 599 9.89 -4.40 -24.48
CA LEU A 599 10.02 -5.63 -23.68
C LEU A 599 9.76 -5.59 -22.18
N LEU A 600 9.60 -4.43 -21.51
CA LEU A 600 9.26 -4.45 -20.07
C LEU A 600 7.99 -3.74 -19.62
N CYS A 601 7.25 -3.15 -20.56
CA CYS A 601 5.80 -3.24 -20.44
C CYS A 601 5.41 -4.72 -20.30
N TRP A 602 6.02 -5.62 -21.09
CA TRP A 602 5.71 -7.06 -21.19
C TRP A 602 5.68 -7.85 -19.88
N ALA A 603 6.53 -7.57 -18.88
CA ALA A 603 6.52 -8.31 -17.61
C ALA A 603 5.25 -8.02 -16.78
N LEU A 604 4.87 -6.74 -16.65
CA LEU A 604 3.61 -6.32 -16.02
C LEU A 604 2.41 -6.47 -16.97
N HIS A 605 2.64 -6.45 -18.27
CA HIS A 605 1.63 -6.50 -19.32
C HIS A 605 1.22 -7.93 -19.67
N ARG A 606 2.09 -8.96 -19.61
CA ARG A 606 1.71 -10.37 -19.79
C ARG A 606 1.05 -10.98 -18.56
N LEU A 607 1.46 -10.57 -17.36
CA LEU A 607 0.65 -10.74 -16.14
C LEU A 607 -0.76 -10.13 -16.26
N THR A 608 -1.00 -9.33 -17.31
CA THR A 608 -2.26 -8.63 -17.58
C THR A 608 -2.67 -8.61 -19.07
N HIS A 609 -2.26 -9.66 -19.81
CA HIS A 609 -2.67 -10.07 -21.17
C HIS A 609 -2.91 -11.59 -21.26
N TRP A 610 -2.40 -12.36 -20.29
CA TRP A 610 -2.98 -13.65 -19.87
C TRP A 610 -4.12 -13.46 -18.82
N LEU A 611 -4.46 -12.20 -18.54
CA LEU A 611 -5.73 -11.73 -17.97
C LEU A 611 -6.40 -10.85 -19.03
#